data_AF-A0A1L5KM55-F1
#
_entry.id   AF-A0A1L5KM55-F1
#
_cell.length_a   1.000
_cell.length_b   1.000
_cell.length_c   1.000
_cell.angle_alpha   90.00
_cell.angle_beta   90.00
_cell.angle_gamma   90.00
#
_symmetry.space_group_name_H-M   'P 1'
#
loop_
_entity.id
_entity.type
_entity.pdbx_description
1 polymer ?
#
loop_
_entity_poly.entity_id
_entity_poly.type
_entity_poly.pdbx_seq_one_letter_code
_entity_poly.pdbx_strand_id
1 'polypeptide(L)'
;TTQTLNNMLSQLGITVPTGTNMQLKNVAAVMVTASLPPFGRQGQTIDVVVSSMGNAKSLRGGTLLMTPLKGVDSQVYALAQGNILVGGAGASAGGSSVQVNQLNGGRITNGAVIERELPSQFGVGNTLNLQLNDEDFSMAQQIADTINRVRGYGSATALDARTIQVRVPSGNSSQVRFLADIQNMQVNVTPQDAKVVINSRTGSVVMNREVTL
;
A
#
# COMPACT_ATOMS: atom_id res chain seq x y z
N THR A 1 19.36 22.45 -5.92
CA THR A 1 18.75 22.77 -4.62
C THR A 1 18.67 24.27 -4.36
N THR A 2 19.69 25.06 -4.71
CA THR A 2 19.67 26.53 -4.59
C THR A 2 18.52 27.17 -5.39
N GLN A 3 18.34 26.77 -6.66
CA GLN A 3 17.25 27.27 -7.50
C GLN A 3 15.86 26.89 -6.96
N THR A 4 15.69 25.66 -6.48
CA THR A 4 14.43 25.20 -5.90
C THR A 4 14.08 25.91 -4.59
N LEU A 5 15.08 26.22 -3.76
CA LEU A 5 14.88 26.99 -2.54
C LEU A 5 14.55 28.45 -2.84
N ASN A 6 15.19 29.08 -3.83
CA ASN A 6 14.82 30.42 -4.29
C ASN A 6 13.37 30.45 -4.81
N ASN A 7 12.94 29.44 -5.56
CA ASN A 7 11.56 29.33 -6.04
C ASN A 7 10.56 29.14 -4.87
N MET A 8 10.91 28.34 -3.85
CA MET A 8 10.07 28.17 -2.66
C MET A 8 9.97 29.46 -1.84
N LEU A 9 11.10 30.13 -1.60
CA LEU A 9 11.13 31.41 -0.88
C LEU A 9 10.32 32.47 -1.62
N SER A 10 10.43 32.53 -2.95
CA SER A 10 9.61 33.41 -3.78
C SER A 10 8.10 33.11 -3.66
N GLN A 11 7.70 31.83 -3.64
CA GLN A 11 6.31 31.42 -3.40
C GLN A 11 5.79 31.79 -2.00
N LEU A 12 6.69 31.93 -1.03
CA LEU A 12 6.40 32.42 0.32
C LEU A 12 6.51 33.96 0.45
N GLY A 13 6.75 34.67 -0.66
CA GLY A 13 6.88 36.13 -0.69
C GLY A 13 8.25 36.67 -0.24
N ILE A 14 9.27 35.82 -0.15
CA ILE A 14 10.63 36.16 0.26
C ILE A 14 11.53 36.27 -0.97
N THR A 15 11.98 37.48 -1.28
CA THR A 15 12.88 37.74 -2.41
C THR A 15 14.34 37.61 -2.00
N VAL A 16 15.07 36.67 -2.58
CA VAL A 16 16.52 36.49 -2.33
C VAL A 16 17.31 37.37 -3.31
N PRO A 17 18.25 38.23 -2.85
CA PRO A 17 19.06 39.06 -3.73
C PRO A 17 19.91 38.23 -4.72
N THR A 18 20.01 38.70 -5.96
CA THR A 18 20.84 38.06 -6.99
C THR A 18 22.32 38.09 -6.62
N GLY A 19 23.00 36.95 -6.66
CA GLY A 19 24.43 36.82 -6.31
C GLY A 19 24.71 36.35 -4.87
N THR A 20 23.67 36.16 -4.05
CA THR A 20 23.85 35.61 -2.70
C THR A 20 24.26 34.13 -2.77
N ASN A 21 25.52 33.82 -2.44
CA ASN A 21 26.00 32.45 -2.40
C ASN A 21 25.49 31.73 -1.15
N MET A 22 24.29 31.16 -1.24
CA MET A 22 23.66 30.42 -0.15
C MET A 22 24.40 29.09 0.08
N GLN A 23 25.27 29.05 1.09
CA GLN A 23 25.88 27.80 1.54
C GLN A 23 24.86 26.95 2.32
N LEU A 24 24.06 26.18 1.58
CA LEU A 24 23.05 25.29 2.15
C LEU A 24 23.70 24.06 2.80
N LYS A 25 23.91 24.11 4.12
CA LYS A 25 24.23 22.93 4.92
C LYS A 25 22.91 22.39 5.49
N ASN A 26 22.55 21.15 5.17
CA ASN A 26 21.34 20.44 5.63
C ASN A 26 20.02 20.74 4.88
N VAL A 27 20.10 21.07 3.60
CA VAL A 27 18.92 21.07 2.71
C VAL A 27 19.04 19.92 1.72
N ALA A 28 17.99 19.10 1.59
CA ALA A 28 17.90 18.05 0.59
C ALA A 28 16.64 18.23 -0.26
N ALA A 29 16.76 17.91 -1.55
CA ALA A 29 15.57 17.51 -2.29
C ALA A 29 15.13 16.14 -1.74
N VAL A 30 13.84 15.91 -1.57
CA VAL A 30 13.32 14.66 -1.02
C VAL A 30 12.27 14.08 -1.96
N MET A 31 12.27 12.76 -2.08
CA MET A 31 11.18 12.00 -2.67
C MET A 31 10.23 11.59 -1.55
N VAL A 32 8.94 11.78 -1.77
CA VAL A 32 7.90 11.44 -0.80
C VAL A 32 6.96 10.43 -1.44
N THR A 33 6.78 9.28 -0.82
CA THR A 33 5.91 8.20 -1.31
C THR A 33 4.94 7.76 -0.21
N ALA A 34 3.72 7.43 -0.60
CA ALA A 34 2.71 6.88 0.30
C ALA A 34 1.90 5.81 -0.43
N SER A 35 1.34 4.87 0.33
CA SER A 35 0.42 3.87 -0.20
C SER A 35 -1.00 4.26 0.20
N LEU A 36 -1.85 4.50 -0.79
CA LEU A 36 -3.26 4.83 -0.55
C LEU A 36 -4.04 3.53 -0.34
N PRO A 37 -4.64 3.29 0.83
CA PRO A 37 -5.38 2.06 1.07
C PRO A 37 -6.65 2.00 0.20
N PRO A 38 -7.11 0.79 -0.15
CA PRO A 38 -8.40 0.63 -0.79
C PRO A 38 -9.49 1.18 0.14
N PHE A 39 -10.46 1.89 -0.43
CA PHE A 39 -11.53 2.59 0.31
C PHE A 39 -11.03 3.69 1.27
N GLY A 40 -9.81 4.20 1.07
CA GLY A 40 -9.32 5.37 1.78
C GLY A 40 -10.25 6.57 1.59
N ARG A 41 -10.69 7.16 2.71
CA ARG A 41 -11.63 8.29 2.71
C ARG A 41 -10.95 9.62 2.89
N GLN A 42 -11.58 10.69 2.40
CA GLN A 42 -11.10 12.04 2.63
C GLN A 42 -10.98 12.32 4.14
N GLY A 43 -9.87 12.93 4.54
CA GLY A 43 -9.55 13.22 5.93
C GLY A 43 -8.88 12.08 6.71
N GLN A 44 -8.82 10.85 6.15
CA GLN A 44 -8.03 9.79 6.78
C GLN A 44 -6.53 10.07 6.60
N THR A 45 -5.76 9.66 7.60
CA THR A 45 -4.31 9.78 7.58
C THR A 45 -3.67 8.48 7.09
N ILE A 46 -2.60 8.62 6.30
CA ILE A 46 -1.78 7.53 5.80
C ILE A 46 -0.31 7.75 6.11
N ASP A 47 0.43 6.66 6.17
CA ASP A 47 1.87 6.71 6.38
C ASP A 47 2.62 7.13 5.13
N VAL A 48 3.71 7.86 5.35
CA VAL A 48 4.53 8.42 4.28
C VAL A 48 5.97 8.00 4.49
N VAL A 49 6.65 7.64 3.41
CA VAL A 49 8.09 7.40 3.37
C VAL A 49 8.76 8.58 2.66
N VAL A 50 9.80 9.12 3.29
CA VAL A 50 10.58 10.25 2.79
C VAL A 50 12.01 9.79 2.56
N SER A 51 12.52 10.02 1.35
CA SER A 51 13.87 9.62 0.94
C SER A 51 14.64 10.83 0.44
N SER A 52 15.85 11.04 0.94
CA SER A 52 16.73 12.13 0.51
C SER A 52 17.26 11.87 -0.90
N MET A 53 17.05 12.83 -1.80
CA MET A 53 17.61 12.93 -3.15
C MET A 53 18.70 14.01 -3.16
N GLY A 54 19.84 13.78 -2.52
CA GLY A 54 21.00 14.68 -2.61
C GLY A 54 21.85 14.77 -1.36
N ASN A 55 22.38 15.97 -1.09
CA ASN A 55 23.48 16.23 -0.15
C ASN A 55 23.13 16.20 1.35
N ALA A 56 21.91 15.82 1.76
CA ALA A 56 21.66 15.73 3.21
C ALA A 56 22.41 14.54 3.80
N LYS A 57 23.20 14.81 4.85
CA LYS A 57 23.91 13.79 5.63
C LYS A 57 22.97 12.91 6.46
N SER A 58 21.77 13.43 6.77
CA SER A 58 20.73 12.75 7.54
C SER A 58 19.41 13.50 7.38
N LEU A 59 18.28 12.78 7.39
CA LEU A 59 16.93 13.36 7.52
C LEU A 59 16.46 13.45 8.97
N ARG A 60 17.27 13.00 9.94
CA ARG A 60 16.92 12.98 11.36
C ARG A 60 16.65 14.39 11.86
N GLY A 61 15.48 14.59 12.47
CA GLY A 61 15.07 15.90 13.00
C GLY A 61 14.65 16.90 11.92
N GLY A 62 14.56 16.47 10.66
CA GLY A 62 13.98 17.27 9.59
C GLY A 62 12.45 17.29 9.66
N THR A 63 11.86 18.41 9.25
CA THR A 63 10.42 18.56 9.05
C THR A 63 10.12 18.60 7.57
N LEU A 64 9.22 17.73 7.12
CA LEU A 64 8.63 17.77 5.79
C LEU A 64 7.57 18.89 5.78
N LEU A 65 7.78 19.88 4.91
CA LEU A 65 6.79 20.90 4.62
C LEU A 65 5.65 20.31 3.78
N MET A 66 4.49 20.98 3.79
CA MET A 66 3.31 20.52 3.06
C MET A 66 3.64 20.21 1.59
N THR A 67 3.54 18.93 1.25
CA THR A 67 3.96 18.36 -0.03
C THR A 67 2.80 17.59 -0.63
N PRO A 68 2.29 17.99 -1.80
CA PRO A 68 1.20 17.27 -2.46
C PRO A 68 1.71 15.95 -3.06
N LEU A 69 1.02 14.86 -2.73
CA LEU A 69 1.24 13.53 -3.30
C LEU A 69 0.33 13.36 -4.51
N LYS A 70 0.96 13.12 -5.67
CA LYS A 70 0.28 13.02 -6.95
C LYS A 70 0.24 11.58 -7.45
N GLY A 71 -0.87 11.23 -8.11
CA GLY A 71 -0.98 10.01 -8.88
C GLY A 71 -0.30 10.14 -10.25
N VAL A 72 -0.30 9.04 -11.00
CA VAL A 72 0.20 9.00 -12.40
C VAL A 72 -0.60 9.89 -13.35
N ASP A 73 -1.84 10.23 -12.97
CA ASP A 73 -2.74 11.18 -13.63
C ASP A 73 -2.40 12.65 -13.33
N SER A 74 -1.31 12.92 -12.60
CA SER A 74 -0.86 14.25 -12.14
C SER A 74 -1.82 14.96 -11.17
N GLN A 75 -2.81 14.24 -10.66
CA GLN A 75 -3.77 14.79 -9.71
C GLN A 75 -3.33 14.56 -8.26
N VAL A 76 -3.70 15.45 -7.36
CA VAL A 76 -3.36 15.35 -5.94
C VAL A 76 -4.36 14.43 -5.23
N TYR A 77 -3.85 13.38 -4.58
CA TYR A 77 -4.66 12.44 -3.79
C TYR A 77 -4.50 12.65 -2.29
N ALA A 78 -3.33 13.10 -1.85
CA ALA A 78 -3.04 13.32 -0.44
C ALA A 78 -2.05 14.48 -0.25
N LEU A 79 -2.07 15.09 0.93
CA LEU A 79 -1.13 16.12 1.35
C LEU A 79 -0.25 15.58 2.47
N ALA A 80 1.05 15.50 2.25
CA ALA A 80 2.02 15.03 3.23
C ALA A 80 2.69 16.18 3.98
N GLN A 81 2.79 16.10 5.29
CA GLN A 81 3.54 17.03 6.13
C GLN A 81 3.93 16.38 7.47
N GLY A 82 4.95 16.93 8.12
CA GLY A 82 5.26 16.58 9.51
C GLY A 82 6.71 16.20 9.74
N ASN A 83 6.99 15.76 10.96
CA ASN A 83 8.35 15.49 11.42
C ASN A 83 8.81 14.11 10.94
N ILE A 84 10.03 14.04 10.39
CA ILE A 84 10.58 12.82 9.83
C ILE A 84 11.22 11.99 10.94
N LEU A 85 10.74 10.75 11.09
CA LEU A 85 11.35 9.76 11.97
C LEU A 85 12.33 8.89 11.15
N VAL A 86 13.60 8.82 11.56
CA VAL A 86 14.63 7.99 10.93
C VAL A 86 14.99 6.83 11.86
N GLY A 87 14.84 5.59 11.38
CA GLY A 87 15.07 4.36 12.15
C GLY A 87 16.55 3.95 12.32
N GLY A 88 17.50 4.89 12.22
CA GLY A 88 18.93 4.60 12.23
C GLY A 88 19.71 5.31 13.34
N ALA A 89 20.79 4.66 13.78
CA ALA A 89 21.75 5.21 14.74
C ALA A 89 23.15 5.15 14.10
N GLY A 90 23.75 6.31 13.87
CA GLY A 90 25.15 6.42 13.44
C GLY A 90 25.94 7.07 14.56
N ALA A 91 26.97 6.37 15.07
CA ALA A 91 27.94 6.94 15.98
C ALA A 91 29.30 6.96 15.26
N SER A 92 29.96 8.11 15.26
CA SER A 92 31.36 8.24 14.82
C SER A 92 32.20 8.52 16.06
N ALA A 93 33.10 7.59 16.38
CA ALA A 93 34.09 7.76 17.43
C ALA A 93 35.44 7.23 16.93
N GLY A 94 36.50 8.03 17.08
CA GLY A 94 37.88 7.57 16.96
C GLY A 94 38.31 6.99 15.61
N GLY A 95 37.76 7.45 14.48
CA GLY A 95 38.18 7.00 13.14
C GLY A 95 37.45 5.76 12.60
N SER A 96 36.50 5.18 13.36
CA SER A 96 35.55 4.18 12.86
C SER A 96 34.14 4.77 12.77
N SER A 97 33.53 4.69 11.59
CA SER A 97 32.11 4.97 11.41
C SER A 97 31.32 3.67 11.46
N VAL A 98 30.59 3.42 12.54
CA VAL A 98 29.59 2.34 12.55
C VAL A 98 28.27 2.98 12.14
N GLN A 99 27.91 2.84 10.86
CA GLN A 99 26.62 3.27 10.35
C GLN A 99 25.63 2.10 10.48
N VAL A 100 24.81 2.09 11.54
CA VAL A 100 23.71 1.14 11.68
C VAL A 100 22.46 1.77 11.08
N ASN A 101 22.03 1.25 9.93
CA ASN A 101 20.91 1.68 9.08
C ASN A 101 21.15 2.94 8.23
N GLN A 102 20.45 3.00 7.09
CA GLN A 102 20.48 4.12 6.15
C GLN A 102 19.83 5.37 6.78
N LEU A 103 20.61 6.43 6.97
CA LEU A 103 20.15 7.72 7.53
C LEU A 103 19.41 8.62 6.53
N ASN A 104 19.35 8.16 5.27
CA ASN A 104 18.83 8.92 4.13
C ASN A 104 17.34 8.65 3.87
N GLY A 105 16.72 7.75 4.63
CA GLY A 105 15.29 7.43 4.56
C GLY A 105 14.62 7.61 5.92
N GLY A 106 13.40 8.15 5.93
CA GLY A 106 12.58 8.30 7.12
C GLY A 106 11.11 8.01 6.83
N ARG A 107 10.33 7.79 7.88
CA ARG A 107 8.88 7.60 7.79
C ARG A 107 8.19 8.67 8.63
N ILE A 108 7.03 9.10 8.17
CA ILE A 108 6.10 9.93 8.93
C ILE A 108 4.84 9.09 9.10
N THR A 109 4.61 8.60 10.31
CA THR A 109 3.38 7.86 10.64
C THR A 109 2.20 8.82 10.63
N ASN A 110 1.11 8.46 9.94
CA ASN A 110 -0.04 9.34 9.72
C ASN A 110 0.33 10.72 9.14
N GLY A 111 1.41 10.75 8.34
CA GLY A 111 2.02 11.98 7.84
C GLY A 111 1.35 12.56 6.60
N ALA A 112 0.41 11.87 5.98
CA ALA A 112 -0.38 12.43 4.88
C ALA A 112 -1.87 12.33 5.14
N VAL A 113 -2.61 13.36 4.75
CA VAL A 113 -4.08 13.39 4.79
C VAL A 113 -4.60 13.17 3.38
N ILE A 114 -5.54 12.24 3.22
CA ILE A 114 -6.22 11.99 1.95
C ILE A 114 -7.13 13.19 1.64
N GLU A 115 -6.89 13.85 0.52
CA GLU A 115 -7.73 14.94 0.01
C GLU A 115 -8.74 14.46 -1.02
N ARG A 116 -8.42 13.36 -1.71
CA ARG A 116 -9.28 12.83 -2.76
C ARG A 116 -9.44 11.32 -2.65
N GLU A 117 -10.68 10.89 -2.51
CA GLU A 117 -11.06 9.49 -2.53
C GLU A 117 -10.86 8.92 -3.95
N LEU A 118 -10.43 7.66 -4.02
CA LEU A 118 -10.48 6.94 -5.28
C LEU A 118 -11.94 6.59 -5.59
N PRO A 119 -12.42 6.84 -6.82
CA PRO A 119 -13.75 6.41 -7.21
C PRO A 119 -13.83 4.89 -7.11
N SER A 120 -14.55 4.40 -6.11
CA SER A 120 -14.75 2.97 -5.93
C SER A 120 -15.86 2.51 -6.85
N GLN A 121 -15.55 1.57 -7.75
CA GLN A 121 -16.56 0.89 -8.57
C GLN A 121 -17.26 -0.24 -7.82
N PHE A 122 -17.10 -0.29 -6.50
CA PHE A 122 -17.66 -1.34 -5.66
C PHE A 122 -19.19 -1.38 -5.80
N GLY A 123 -19.69 -2.46 -6.37
CA GLY A 123 -21.11 -2.69 -6.58
C GLY A 123 -21.73 -1.90 -7.74
N VAL A 124 -20.92 -1.23 -8.57
CA VAL A 124 -21.40 -0.60 -9.81
C VAL A 124 -21.92 -1.68 -10.75
N GLY A 125 -23.13 -1.50 -11.26
CA GLY A 125 -23.77 -2.49 -12.13
C GLY A 125 -24.25 -3.75 -11.41
N ASN A 126 -24.48 -3.68 -10.09
CA ASN A 126 -25.03 -4.80 -9.30
C ASN A 126 -24.20 -6.08 -9.38
N THR A 127 -22.90 -5.94 -9.65
CA THR A 127 -22.02 -7.07 -9.91
C THR A 127 -20.69 -6.84 -9.20
N LEU A 128 -20.12 -7.90 -8.63
CA LEU A 128 -18.82 -7.90 -7.97
C LEU A 128 -17.99 -9.05 -8.53
N ASN A 129 -16.72 -8.78 -8.84
CA ASN A 129 -15.80 -9.82 -9.27
C ASN A 129 -14.92 -10.21 -8.08
N LEU A 130 -15.04 -11.47 -7.66
CA LEU A 130 -14.16 -12.09 -6.68
C LEU A 130 -12.98 -12.69 -7.44
N GLN A 131 -11.75 -12.44 -6.96
CA GLN A 131 -10.56 -13.05 -7.51
C GLN A 131 -9.95 -14.03 -6.52
N LEU A 132 -9.69 -15.24 -6.99
CA LEU A 132 -8.94 -16.26 -6.29
C LEU A 132 -7.46 -15.86 -6.19
N ASN A 133 -6.80 -16.32 -5.13
CA ASN A 133 -5.36 -16.15 -4.99
C ASN A 133 -4.61 -17.09 -5.94
N ASP A 134 -5.04 -18.35 -5.98
CA ASP A 134 -4.50 -19.41 -6.83
C ASP A 134 -5.50 -19.74 -7.95
N GLU A 135 -4.99 -19.89 -9.18
CA GLU A 135 -5.81 -20.15 -10.35
C GLU A 135 -6.20 -21.63 -10.41
N ASP A 136 -7.49 -21.93 -10.29
CA ASP A 136 -8.03 -23.28 -10.38
C ASP A 136 -9.49 -23.24 -10.85
N PHE A 137 -9.75 -23.80 -12.02
CA PHE A 137 -11.09 -23.88 -12.61
C PHE A 137 -12.07 -24.68 -11.73
N SER A 138 -11.60 -25.77 -11.10
CA SER A 138 -12.45 -26.61 -10.25
C SER A 138 -12.84 -25.86 -8.99
N MET A 139 -11.89 -25.16 -8.36
CA MET A 139 -12.16 -24.30 -7.21
C MET A 139 -13.12 -23.17 -7.57
N ALA A 140 -12.86 -22.45 -8.67
CA ALA A 140 -13.71 -21.34 -9.10
C ALA A 140 -15.16 -21.79 -9.31
N GLN A 141 -15.34 -22.94 -9.95
CA GLN A 141 -16.66 -23.55 -10.16
C GLN A 141 -17.31 -23.97 -8.84
N GLN A 142 -16.59 -24.64 -7.94
CA GLN A 142 -17.11 -25.06 -6.63
C GLN A 142 -17.56 -23.88 -5.76
N ILE A 143 -16.82 -22.77 -5.80
CA ILE A 143 -17.18 -21.54 -5.09
C ILE A 143 -18.46 -20.96 -5.70
N ALA A 144 -18.53 -20.83 -7.02
CA ALA A 144 -19.73 -20.32 -7.70
C ALA A 144 -20.97 -21.18 -7.38
N ASP A 145 -20.84 -22.50 -7.41
CA ASP A 145 -21.91 -23.45 -7.07
C ASP A 145 -22.34 -23.34 -5.59
N THR A 146 -21.37 -23.15 -4.69
CA THR A 146 -21.65 -22.96 -3.26
C THR A 146 -22.43 -21.66 -3.00
N ILE A 147 -22.05 -20.56 -3.67
CA ILE A 147 -22.78 -19.29 -3.59
C ILE A 147 -24.20 -19.44 -4.16
N ASN A 148 -24.32 -20.09 -5.33
CA ASN A 148 -25.61 -20.33 -5.98
C ASN A 148 -26.56 -21.19 -5.13
N ARG A 149 -26.03 -22.17 -4.38
CA ARG A 149 -26.84 -23.03 -3.48
C ARG A 149 -27.47 -22.24 -2.33
N VAL A 150 -26.76 -21.26 -1.77
CA VAL A 150 -27.24 -20.47 -0.61
C VAL A 150 -28.14 -19.31 -1.04
N ARG A 151 -27.88 -18.69 -2.20
CA ARG A 151 -28.53 -17.44 -2.62
C ARG A 151 -29.50 -17.59 -3.80
N GLY A 152 -29.53 -18.76 -4.43
CA GLY A 152 -30.32 -19.03 -5.63
C GLY A 152 -29.47 -19.06 -6.89
N TYR A 153 -29.85 -19.91 -7.84
CA TYR A 153 -29.15 -20.09 -9.11
C TYR A 153 -29.07 -18.78 -9.91
N GLY A 154 -27.88 -18.50 -10.44
CA GLY A 154 -27.60 -17.27 -11.20
C GLY A 154 -27.10 -16.10 -10.36
N SER A 155 -26.84 -16.32 -9.06
CA SER A 155 -26.22 -15.34 -8.18
C SER A 155 -24.70 -15.25 -8.39
N ALA A 156 -24.05 -16.34 -8.76
CA ALA A 156 -22.61 -16.39 -9.05
C ALA A 156 -22.32 -17.16 -10.33
N THR A 157 -21.26 -16.76 -11.03
CA THR A 157 -20.79 -17.39 -12.27
C THR A 157 -19.27 -17.32 -12.28
N ALA A 158 -18.61 -18.49 -12.38
CA ALA A 158 -17.17 -18.54 -12.65
C ALA A 158 -16.93 -18.12 -14.10
N LEU A 159 -16.18 -17.04 -14.31
CA LEU A 159 -15.83 -16.55 -15.64
C LEU A 159 -14.56 -17.21 -16.17
N ASP A 160 -13.59 -17.43 -15.28
CA ASP A 160 -12.30 -18.06 -15.57
C ASP A 160 -11.74 -18.75 -14.31
N ALA A 161 -10.53 -19.31 -14.37
CA ALA A 161 -9.87 -20.03 -13.27
C ALA A 161 -9.59 -19.16 -12.03
N ARG A 162 -9.70 -17.84 -12.15
CA ARG A 162 -9.38 -16.87 -11.10
C ARG A 162 -10.58 -16.00 -10.72
N THR A 163 -11.48 -15.70 -11.64
CA THR A 163 -12.51 -14.67 -11.53
C THR A 163 -13.89 -15.29 -11.42
N ILE A 164 -14.57 -14.97 -10.33
CA ILE A 164 -15.95 -15.36 -10.07
C ILE A 164 -16.79 -14.09 -10.01
N GLN A 165 -17.71 -13.96 -10.95
CA GLN A 165 -18.65 -12.85 -10.99
C GLN A 165 -19.85 -13.16 -10.11
N VAL A 166 -20.20 -12.25 -9.22
CA VAL A 166 -21.31 -12.40 -8.28
C VAL A 166 -22.26 -11.21 -8.40
N ARG A 167 -23.54 -11.49 -8.60
CA ARG A 167 -24.61 -10.49 -8.64
C ARG A 167 -25.01 -10.13 -7.22
N VAL A 168 -24.97 -8.83 -6.94
CA VAL A 168 -25.30 -8.27 -5.63
C VAL A 168 -26.56 -7.40 -5.69
N PRO A 169 -27.39 -7.43 -4.64
CA PRO A 169 -28.55 -6.55 -4.54
C PRO A 169 -28.12 -5.07 -4.55
N SER A 170 -29.00 -4.20 -5.06
CA SER A 170 -28.74 -2.76 -5.11
C SER A 170 -28.66 -2.18 -3.70
N GLY A 171 -27.66 -1.30 -3.47
CA GLY A 171 -27.48 -0.57 -2.22
C GLY A 171 -26.24 -1.01 -1.43
N ASN A 172 -25.40 -0.05 -1.06
CA ASN A 172 -24.08 -0.28 -0.45
C ASN A 172 -24.14 -1.14 0.83
N SER A 173 -25.14 -0.93 1.70
CA SER A 173 -25.29 -1.70 2.95
C SER A 173 -25.60 -3.19 2.71
N SER A 174 -26.41 -3.47 1.68
CA SER A 174 -26.80 -4.84 1.31
C SER A 174 -25.65 -5.59 0.66
N GLN A 175 -24.80 -4.89 -0.10
CA GLN A 175 -23.60 -5.44 -0.73
C GLN A 175 -22.54 -5.87 0.28
N VAL A 176 -22.27 -5.03 1.29
CA VAL A 176 -21.32 -5.37 2.36
C VAL A 176 -21.79 -6.60 3.14
N ARG A 177 -23.08 -6.65 3.51
CA ARG A 177 -23.65 -7.84 4.17
C ARG A 177 -23.53 -9.08 3.28
N PHE A 178 -23.86 -8.94 1.99
CA PHE A 178 -23.76 -10.03 1.03
C PHE A 178 -22.35 -10.60 0.90
N LEU A 179 -21.33 -9.73 0.85
CA LEU A 179 -19.93 -10.17 0.84
C LEU A 179 -19.50 -10.81 2.15
N ALA A 180 -19.93 -10.27 3.30
CA ALA A 180 -19.66 -10.87 4.59
C ALA A 180 -20.28 -12.28 4.69
N ASP A 181 -21.48 -12.48 4.17
CA ASP A 181 -22.11 -13.80 4.10
C ASP A 181 -21.27 -14.77 3.25
N ILE A 182 -20.82 -14.34 2.06
CA ILE A 182 -19.97 -15.15 1.18
C ILE A 182 -18.64 -15.50 1.85
N GLN A 183 -18.00 -14.54 2.53
CA GLN A 183 -16.72 -14.77 3.21
C GLN A 183 -16.82 -15.85 4.30
N ASN A 184 -18.00 -16.02 4.91
CA ASN A 184 -18.25 -17.04 5.93
C ASN A 184 -18.71 -18.39 5.35
N MET A 185 -18.88 -18.53 4.03
CA MET A 185 -19.28 -19.78 3.42
C MET A 185 -18.14 -20.79 3.46
N GLN A 186 -18.42 -22.00 3.95
CA GLN A 186 -17.51 -23.12 3.80
C GLN A 186 -17.63 -23.69 2.39
N VAL A 187 -16.51 -23.68 1.68
CA VAL A 187 -16.36 -24.32 0.38
C VAL A 187 -15.62 -25.63 0.63
N ASN A 188 -16.24 -26.74 0.28
CA ASN A 188 -15.61 -28.04 0.37
C ASN A 188 -14.60 -28.15 -0.77
N VAL A 189 -13.35 -27.84 -0.45
CA VAL A 189 -12.25 -27.96 -1.39
C VAL A 189 -11.93 -29.43 -1.61
N THR A 190 -11.77 -29.85 -2.86
CA THR A 190 -11.19 -31.15 -3.18
C THR A 190 -9.80 -31.23 -2.53
N PRO A 191 -9.40 -32.36 -1.92
CA PRO A 191 -8.09 -32.47 -1.30
C PRO A 191 -6.97 -32.07 -2.27
N GLN A 192 -6.06 -31.21 -1.81
CA GLN A 192 -4.89 -30.83 -2.59
C GLN A 192 -3.88 -31.98 -2.59
N ASP A 193 -3.21 -32.17 -3.72
CA ASP A 193 -2.14 -33.16 -3.88
C ASP A 193 -1.15 -33.15 -2.71
N ALA A 194 -0.66 -34.34 -2.38
CA ALA A 194 0.26 -34.54 -1.29
C ALA A 194 1.54 -33.69 -1.48
N LYS A 195 1.77 -32.71 -0.59
CA LYS A 195 2.95 -31.84 -0.63
C LYS A 195 3.82 -32.08 0.58
N VAL A 196 5.05 -32.50 0.32
CA VAL A 196 6.12 -32.65 1.31
C VAL A 196 7.08 -31.48 1.14
N VAL A 197 7.15 -30.58 2.12
CA VAL A 197 8.11 -29.48 2.14
C VAL A 197 9.21 -29.82 3.13
N ILE A 198 10.44 -29.90 2.63
CA ILE A 198 11.63 -30.19 3.44
C ILE A 198 12.42 -28.90 3.61
N ASN A 199 12.57 -28.44 4.86
CA ASN A 199 13.46 -27.35 5.19
C ASN A 199 14.88 -27.89 5.36
N SER A 200 15.71 -27.76 4.31
CA SER A 200 17.08 -28.28 4.29
C SER A 200 18.02 -27.67 5.34
N ARG A 201 17.66 -26.52 5.94
CA ARG A 201 18.46 -25.85 6.98
C ARG A 201 18.17 -26.38 8.39
N THR A 202 16.93 -26.77 8.67
CA THR A 202 16.48 -27.21 10.01
C THR A 202 16.15 -28.70 10.08
N GLY A 203 16.14 -29.40 8.95
CA GLY A 203 15.70 -30.79 8.84
C GLY A 203 14.20 -30.98 9.09
N SER A 204 13.43 -29.90 9.21
CA SER A 204 11.99 -29.97 9.46
C SER A 204 11.26 -30.38 8.19
N VAL A 205 10.42 -31.42 8.29
CA VAL A 205 9.57 -31.90 7.20
C VAL A 205 8.12 -31.61 7.56
N VAL A 206 7.43 -30.88 6.68
CA VAL A 206 6.00 -30.62 6.80
C VAL A 206 5.28 -31.38 5.69
N MET A 207 4.32 -32.23 6.07
CA MET A 207 3.51 -33.04 5.17
C MET A 207 2.04 -32.67 5.34
N ASN A 208 1.28 -32.59 4.24
CA ASN A 208 -0.18 -32.52 4.31
C ASN A 208 -0.81 -33.94 4.39
N ARG A 209 -2.12 -34.00 4.59
CA ARG A 209 -2.87 -35.22 5.00
C ARG A 209 -2.95 -36.34 3.96
N GLU A 210 -2.47 -36.16 2.73
CA GLU A 210 -2.66 -37.13 1.63
C GLU A 210 -1.39 -37.92 1.25
N VAL A 211 -0.33 -37.89 2.07
CA VAL A 211 0.86 -38.72 1.82
C VAL A 211 0.56 -40.19 2.16
N THR A 212 0.40 -41.02 1.14
CA THR A 212 0.39 -42.50 1.26
C THR A 212 1.73 -43.08 0.79
N LEU A 213 2.21 -44.12 1.49
CA LEU A 213 3.48 -44.83 1.22
C LEU A 213 3.45 -45.61 -0.10
#